data_AF-A0A954QGT8-F1
#
_entry.id   AF-A0A954QGT8-F1
#
_cell.length_a   1.000
_cell.length_b   1.000
_cell.length_c   1.000
_cell.angle_alpha   90.00
_cell.angle_beta   90.00
_cell.angle_gamma   90.00
#
_symmetry.space_group_name_H-M   'P 1'
#
loop_
_entity.id
_entity.type
_entity.pdbx_description
1 polymer ?
#
loop_
_entity_poly.entity_id
_entity_poly.type
_entity_poly.pdbx_seq_one_letter_code
_entity_poly.pdbx_strand_id
1 'polypeptide(L)'
;MKRATILCVANYRNTYHKGPSRTTLKQIASLGRKLSQFLLRFAGCFVRTESRACFRDYVRGQMSGIQRKNCEAIALESQSKCRPRTLQRFLESMSWDEERVRDRCQQIIASEYD
;
A
#
# COMPACT_ATOMS: atom_id res chain seq x y z
N MET A 1 30.70 20.71 25.19
CA MET A 1 30.68 19.93 23.93
C MET A 1 29.32 19.26 23.76
N LYS A 2 28.38 19.90 23.06
CA LYS A 2 27.04 19.35 22.77
C LYS A 2 27.07 18.82 21.34
N ARG A 3 26.94 17.50 21.15
CA ARG A 3 26.80 16.89 19.83
C ARG A 3 25.37 17.10 19.35
N ALA A 4 25.20 18.12 18.51
CA ALA A 4 24.06 18.30 17.64
C ALA A 4 24.15 17.27 16.51
N THR A 5 23.42 16.18 16.63
CA THR A 5 23.12 15.30 15.49
C THR A 5 21.66 14.93 15.60
N ILE A 6 20.89 15.46 14.65
CA ILE A 6 19.64 14.99 14.03
C ILE A 6 18.93 16.28 13.59
N LEU A 7 19.40 16.82 12.47
CA LEU A 7 18.61 17.74 11.67
C LEU A 7 18.56 17.18 10.24
N CYS A 8 17.37 17.26 9.66
CA CYS A 8 17.06 17.00 8.27
C CYS A 8 16.75 15.55 7.86
N VAL A 9 15.56 15.07 8.24
CA VAL A 9 14.70 14.41 7.24
C VAL A 9 13.49 15.31 7.04
N ALA A 10 13.60 16.10 5.98
CA ALA A 10 12.52 16.69 5.19
C ALA A 10 11.24 17.08 5.94
N ASN A 11 11.04 18.41 6.00
CA ASN A 11 9.73 19.03 5.95
C ASN A 11 8.85 18.37 4.88
N TYR A 12 8.09 17.34 5.24
CA TYR A 12 6.88 16.97 4.53
C TYR A 12 5.77 17.91 5.01
N ARG A 13 5.86 19.18 4.58
CA ARG A 13 4.70 20.06 4.57
C ARG A 13 3.74 19.44 3.56
N ASN A 14 2.83 18.60 4.06
CA ASN A 14 1.75 18.04 3.27
C ASN A 14 0.78 19.16 2.96
N THR A 15 1.12 19.94 1.94
CA THR A 15 0.23 20.90 1.35
C THR A 15 -0.73 20.12 0.46
N TYR A 16 -1.81 19.63 1.06
CA TYR A 16 -3.04 19.33 0.33
C TYR A 16 -3.58 20.63 -0.25
N HIS A 17 -2.93 21.17 -1.28
CA HIS A 17 -3.60 22.05 -2.21
C HIS A 17 -4.55 21.15 -2.97
N LYS A 18 -5.85 21.14 -2.63
CA LYS A 18 -6.97 21.15 -3.57
C LYS A 18 -8.22 21.58 -2.80
N GLY A 19 -8.87 22.65 -3.27
CA GLY A 19 -10.31 22.86 -3.05
C GLY A 19 -11.10 21.62 -3.49
N PRO A 20 -12.41 21.53 -3.22
CA PRO A 20 -13.18 20.30 -3.35
C PRO A 20 -13.07 19.76 -4.78
N SER A 21 -12.15 18.81 -4.98
CA SER A 21 -12.15 17.99 -6.19
C SER A 21 -13.47 17.24 -6.13
N ARG A 22 -14.33 17.46 -7.12
CA ARG A 22 -15.71 16.96 -7.18
C ARG A 22 -15.73 15.44 -7.42
N THR A 23 -15.01 14.68 -6.60
CA THR A 23 -15.01 13.22 -6.60
C THR A 23 -16.18 12.78 -5.75
N THR A 24 -17.21 12.27 -6.40
CA THR A 24 -18.40 11.77 -5.70
C THR A 24 -18.04 10.54 -4.84
N LEU A 25 -18.77 10.33 -3.74
CA LEU A 25 -18.62 9.12 -2.91
C LEU A 25 -18.76 7.84 -3.75
N LYS A 26 -19.60 7.87 -4.80
CA LYS A 26 -19.75 6.77 -5.76
C LYS A 26 -18.46 6.48 -6.54
N GLN A 27 -17.72 7.49 -6.97
CA GLN A 27 -16.43 7.34 -7.65
C GLN A 27 -15.35 6.80 -6.70
N ILE A 28 -15.33 7.24 -5.45
CA ILE A 28 -14.39 6.72 -4.44
C ILE A 28 -14.67 5.23 -4.17
N ALA A 29 -15.94 4.86 -4.00
CA ALA A 29 -16.33 3.47 -3.80
C ALA A 29 -16.02 2.59 -5.02
N SER A 30 -16.20 3.10 -6.25
CA SER A 30 -15.87 2.34 -7.46
C SER A 30 -14.37 2.13 -7.61
N LEU A 31 -13.53 3.11 -7.24
CA LEU A 31 -12.08 2.95 -7.18
C LEU A 31 -11.65 1.88 -6.18
N GLY A 32 -12.25 1.83 -4.99
CA GLY A 32 -11.98 0.78 -4.00
C GLY A 32 -12.29 -0.63 -4.53
N ARG A 33 -13.38 -0.79 -5.30
CA ARG A 33 -13.71 -2.06 -5.97
C ARG A 33 -12.73 -2.40 -7.08
N LYS A 34 -12.39 -1.45 -7.96
CA LYS A 34 -11.41 -1.63 -9.03
C LYS A 34 -10.04 -2.01 -8.49
N LEU A 35 -9.59 -1.36 -7.41
CA LEU A 35 -8.36 -1.70 -6.72
C LEU A 35 -8.40 -3.14 -6.20
N SER A 36 -9.51 -3.54 -5.57
CA SER A 36 -9.65 -4.90 -5.07
C SER A 36 -9.60 -5.94 -6.20
N GLN A 37 -10.22 -5.66 -7.34
CA GLN A 37 -10.13 -6.52 -8.53
C GLN A 37 -8.71 -6.55 -9.13
N PHE A 38 -8.02 -5.42 -9.17
CA PHE A 38 -6.64 -5.36 -9.64
C PHE A 38 -5.72 -6.23 -8.78
N LEU A 39 -5.84 -6.14 -7.45
CA LEU A 39 -5.02 -6.92 -6.53
C LEU A 39 -5.26 -8.44 -6.64
N LEU A 40 -6.43 -8.87 -7.12
CA LEU A 40 -6.69 -10.29 -7.38
C LEU A 40 -5.78 -10.86 -8.49
N ARG A 41 -5.29 -10.04 -9.43
CA ARG A 41 -4.32 -10.48 -10.47
C ARG A 41 -3.03 -11.02 -9.85
N PHE A 42 -2.69 -10.60 -8.63
CA PHE A 42 -1.51 -11.02 -7.89
C PHE A 42 -1.78 -12.19 -6.93
N ALA A 43 -3.01 -12.70 -6.84
CA ALA A 43 -3.36 -13.74 -5.87
C ALA A 43 -2.48 -15.01 -5.98
N GLY A 44 -2.01 -15.34 -7.19
CA GLY A 44 -1.11 -16.48 -7.44
C GLY A 44 0.34 -16.27 -7.00
N CYS A 45 0.74 -15.06 -6.58
CA CYS A 45 2.12 -14.77 -6.13
C CYS A 45 2.30 -15.02 -4.63
N PHE A 46 1.24 -15.43 -3.93
CA PHE A 46 1.24 -15.64 -2.50
C PHE A 46 0.78 -17.05 -2.19
N VAL A 47 1.60 -17.80 -1.47
CA VAL A 47 1.27 -19.16 -1.02
C VAL A 47 0.20 -19.11 0.08
N ARG A 48 0.27 -18.09 0.95
CA ARG A 48 -0.57 -17.96 2.14
C ARG A 48 -1.66 -16.91 2.00
N THR A 49 -2.82 -17.19 2.58
CA THR A 49 -3.96 -16.26 2.61
C THR A 49 -3.66 -15.04 3.49
N GLU A 50 -2.88 -15.21 4.55
CA GLU A 50 -2.47 -14.13 5.45
C GLU A 50 -1.55 -13.12 4.75
N SER A 51 -0.60 -13.59 3.95
CA SER A 51 0.28 -12.74 3.14
C SER A 51 -0.50 -11.94 2.09
N ARG A 52 -1.52 -12.56 1.46
CA ARG A 52 -2.45 -11.85 0.56
C ARG A 52 -3.23 -10.75 1.27
N ALA A 53 -3.70 -11.03 2.49
CA ALA A 53 -4.42 -10.03 3.29
C ALA A 53 -3.50 -8.86 3.65
N CYS A 54 -2.27 -9.14 4.08
CA CYS A 54 -1.27 -8.11 4.39
C CYS A 54 -0.92 -7.28 3.16
N PHE A 55 -0.72 -7.90 1.99
CA PHE A 55 -0.49 -7.20 0.73
C PHE A 55 -1.62 -6.23 0.38
N ARG A 56 -2.88 -6.70 0.49
CA ARG A 56 -4.05 -5.86 0.21
C ARG A 56 -4.12 -4.67 1.15
N ASP A 57 -3.92 -4.90 2.45
CA ASP A 57 -3.98 -3.84 3.46
C ASP A 57 -2.83 -2.84 3.29
N TYR A 58 -1.63 -3.34 2.94
CA TYR A 58 -0.49 -2.51 2.61
C TYR A 58 -0.79 -1.56 1.45
N VAL A 59 -1.22 -2.10 0.30
CA VAL A 59 -1.48 -1.28 -0.90
C VAL A 59 -2.63 -0.30 -0.67
N ARG A 60 -3.71 -0.72 0.00
CA ARG A 60 -4.81 0.17 0.38
C ARG A 60 -4.33 1.30 1.30
N GLY A 61 -3.47 0.98 2.27
CA GLY A 61 -2.86 1.96 3.16
C GLY A 61 -1.94 2.95 2.43
N GLN A 62 -1.24 2.49 1.37
CA GLN A 62 -0.45 3.40 0.55
C GLN A 62 -1.32 4.40 -0.22
N MET A 63 -2.47 3.97 -0.73
CA MET A 63 -3.40 4.83 -1.48
C MET A 63 -4.34 5.67 -0.61
N SER A 64 -4.36 5.46 0.72
CA SER A 64 -5.26 6.17 1.63
C SER A 64 -4.79 7.60 1.95
N GLY A 65 -5.56 8.33 2.76
CA GLY A 65 -5.19 9.68 3.24
C GLY A 65 -4.20 9.70 4.42
N ILE A 66 -3.60 8.56 4.80
CA ILE A 66 -2.68 8.48 5.95
C ILE A 66 -1.48 9.43 5.78
N GLN A 67 -1.22 10.26 6.79
CA GLN A 67 -0.11 11.23 6.80
C GLN A 67 1.28 10.57 6.75
N ARG A 68 1.47 9.49 7.52
CA ARG A 68 2.75 8.75 7.59
C ARG A 68 2.57 7.36 6.99
N LYS A 69 3.12 7.13 5.82
CA LYS A 69 3.02 5.86 5.08
C LYS A 69 3.94 4.77 5.64
N ASN A 70 3.79 4.45 6.92
CA ASN A 70 4.54 3.39 7.61
C ASN A 70 3.61 2.22 8.00
N CYS A 71 4.22 1.09 8.40
CA CYS A 71 3.45 -0.12 8.74
C CYS A 71 2.50 0.08 9.93
N GLU A 72 2.88 0.89 10.92
CA GLU A 72 2.07 1.13 12.11
C GLU A 72 0.79 1.90 11.78
N ALA A 73 0.91 3.00 11.04
CA ALA A 73 -0.23 3.81 10.64
C ALA A 73 -1.12 3.07 9.65
N ILE A 74 -0.54 2.31 8.71
CA ILE A 74 -1.32 1.48 7.78
C ILE A 74 -2.07 0.38 8.52
N ALA A 75 -1.44 -0.30 9.48
CA ALA A 75 -2.08 -1.33 10.27
C ALA A 75 -3.25 -0.80 11.10
N LEU A 76 -3.09 0.40 11.70
CA LEU A 76 -4.13 1.05 12.49
C LEU A 76 -5.40 1.36 11.68
N GLU A 77 -5.22 1.80 10.43
CA GLU A 77 -6.30 2.12 9.50
C GLU A 77 -6.77 0.91 8.66
N SER A 78 -6.17 -0.26 8.87
CA SER A 78 -6.46 -1.46 8.08
C SER A 78 -7.80 -2.09 8.45
N GLN A 79 -8.58 -2.48 7.43
CA GLN A 79 -9.86 -3.16 7.64
C GLN A 79 -9.69 -4.56 8.24
N SER A 80 -8.60 -5.27 7.93
CA SER A 80 -8.38 -6.63 8.43
C SER A 80 -7.84 -6.67 9.87
N LYS A 81 -7.71 -5.52 10.55
CA LYS A 81 -7.13 -5.39 11.90
C LYS A 81 -5.76 -6.08 11.99
N CYS A 82 -4.96 -5.95 10.94
CA CYS A 82 -3.62 -6.52 10.90
C CYS A 82 -2.76 -5.84 11.98
N ARG A 83 -2.00 -6.60 12.75
CA ARG A 83 -1.08 -6.00 13.73
C ARG A 83 0.11 -5.36 13.00
N PRO A 84 0.65 -4.20 13.45
CA PRO A 84 1.82 -3.58 12.85
C PRO A 84 2.99 -4.55 12.65
N ARG A 85 3.27 -5.41 13.65
CA ARG A 85 4.30 -6.44 13.59
C ARG A 85 4.08 -7.44 12.47
N THR A 86 2.83 -7.82 12.20
CA THR A 86 2.49 -8.74 11.11
C THR A 86 2.76 -8.10 9.76
N LEU A 87 2.43 -6.83 9.58
CA LEU A 87 2.70 -6.08 8.36
C LEU A 87 4.21 -5.83 8.15
N GLN A 88 4.96 -5.58 9.22
CA GLN A 88 6.42 -5.53 9.17
C GLN A 88 7.01 -6.88 8.73
N ARG A 89 6.58 -7.99 9.34
CA ARG A 89 7.01 -9.34 8.95
C ARG A 89 6.64 -9.66 7.51
N PHE A 90 5.51 -9.15 7.02
CA PHE A 90 5.12 -9.29 5.62
C PHE A 90 6.18 -8.70 4.68
N LEU A 91 6.67 -7.50 4.97
CA LEU A 91 7.72 -6.85 4.16
C LEU A 91 9.11 -7.46 4.38
N GLU A 92 9.36 -8.02 5.56
CA GLU A 92 10.69 -8.50 5.96
C GLU A 92 10.94 -9.98 5.62
N SER A 93 9.96 -10.86 5.83
CA SER A 93 10.22 -12.30 5.96
C SER A 93 9.08 -13.23 5.55
N MET A 94 7.90 -12.72 5.20
CA MET A 94 6.87 -13.60 4.64
C MET A 94 7.29 -14.06 3.25
N SER A 95 7.03 -15.32 2.94
CA SER A 95 7.27 -15.88 1.62
C SER A 95 6.21 -15.38 0.64
N TRP A 96 6.56 -14.35 -0.14
CA TRP A 96 5.88 -14.00 -1.37
C TRP A 96 6.85 -14.22 -2.54
N ASP A 97 6.31 -14.62 -3.67
CA ASP A 97 7.10 -14.88 -4.87
C ASP A 97 7.41 -13.54 -5.56
N GLU A 98 8.54 -12.95 -5.17
CA GLU A 98 8.96 -11.61 -5.62
C GLU A 98 9.14 -11.54 -7.15
N GLU A 99 9.76 -12.58 -7.72
CA GLU A 99 9.95 -12.70 -9.16
C GLU A 99 8.60 -12.76 -9.88
N ARG A 100 7.68 -13.58 -9.39
CA ARG A 100 6.35 -13.69 -9.99
C ARG A 100 5.52 -12.41 -9.84
N VAL A 101 5.66 -11.65 -8.76
CA VAL A 101 5.03 -10.33 -8.65
C VAL A 101 5.61 -9.37 -9.69
N ARG A 102 6.94 -9.31 -9.83
CA ARG A 102 7.62 -8.48 -10.82
C ARG A 102 7.17 -8.84 -12.24
N ASP A 103 7.21 -10.11 -12.59
CA ASP A 103 6.86 -10.60 -13.92
C ASP A 103 5.37 -10.35 -14.21
N ARG A 104 4.49 -10.53 -13.20
CA ARG A 104 3.07 -10.18 -13.33
C ARG A 104 2.88 -8.68 -13.58
N CYS A 105 3.63 -7.81 -12.90
CA CYS A 105 3.59 -6.37 -13.17
C CYS A 105 3.98 -6.06 -14.61
N GLN A 106 5.08 -6.66 -15.10
CA GLN A 106 5.54 -6.47 -16.47
C GLN A 106 4.52 -6.96 -17.49
N GLN A 107 3.92 -8.13 -17.28
CA GLN A 107 2.85 -8.67 -18.14
C GLN A 107 1.63 -7.75 -18.20
N ILE A 108 1.20 -7.20 -17.05
CA ILE A 108 0.08 -6.25 -17.02
C ILE A 108 0.42 -5.01 -17.83
N ILE A 109 1.63 -4.44 -17.65
CA ILE A 109 2.05 -3.26 -18.40
C ILE A 109 2.09 -3.58 -19.90
N ALA A 110 2.76 -4.65 -20.31
CA ALA A 110 2.83 -5.05 -21.72
C ALA A 110 1.42 -5.19 -22.33
N SER A 111 0.49 -5.88 -21.65
CA SER A 111 -0.87 -6.08 -22.16
C SER A 111 -1.72 -4.81 -22.29
N GLU A 112 -1.36 -3.72 -21.60
CA GLU A 112 -2.12 -2.46 -21.61
C GLU A 112 -1.51 -1.42 -22.57
N TYR A 113 -0.28 -1.65 -23.06
CA TYR A 113 0.45 -0.73 -23.94
C TYR A 113 0.91 -1.35 -25.28
N ASP A 114 0.52 -2.60 -25.56
CA ASP A 114 0.57 -3.23 -26.89
C ASP A 114 -0.66 -2.85 -27.74
#